data_AF-A0A7W9GF85-F1
#
_entry.id   AF-A0A7W9GF85-F1
#
_cell.length_a   1.000
_cell.length_b   1.000
_cell.length_c   1.000
_cell.angle_alpha   90.00
_cell.angle_beta   90.00
_cell.angle_gamma   90.00
#
_symmetry.space_group_name_H-M   'P 1'
#
loop_
_entity.id
_entity.type
_entity.pdbx_description
1 polymer ?
#
loop_
_entity_poly.entity_id
_entity_poly.type
_entity_poly.pdbx_seq_one_letter_code
_entity_poly.pdbx_strand_id
1 'polypeptide(L)'
;MRRVWALVLVGLLVPGCSSPAWDDHDYELKAAASAEAVGSTVEAVRLAVGGGGRLTRPYLTVLLTNAAEQVQSVNDQFGAVQPPSKGAEALGGRLLEIGDRAEKAVSKLLVQVRRDRVEDPAAAARELAGLGESLRRFQDEHE
;
A
#
# COMPACT_ATOMS: atom_id res chain seq x y z
N MET A 1 2.52 -45.73 31.05
CA MET A 1 1.31 -45.01 30.58
C MET A 1 1.35 -43.56 31.05
N ARG A 2 1.59 -42.61 30.12
CA ARG A 2 1.30 -41.15 30.17
C ARG A 2 2.05 -40.51 28.98
N ARG A 3 1.53 -40.70 27.75
CA ARG A 3 0.78 -39.66 27.00
C ARG A 3 1.69 -38.45 26.75
N VAL A 4 2.71 -38.54 25.88
CA VAL A 4 2.66 -38.25 24.42
C VAL A 4 1.50 -37.32 24.04
N TRP A 5 1.59 -36.03 24.39
CA TRP A 5 0.80 -34.95 23.80
C TRP A 5 1.66 -33.68 23.77
N ALA A 6 2.79 -33.74 23.06
CA ALA A 6 3.43 -32.53 22.57
C ALA A 6 2.62 -32.10 21.35
N LEU A 7 1.64 -31.21 21.59
CA LEU A 7 0.87 -30.51 20.58
C LEU A 7 1.84 -29.79 19.64
N VAL A 8 2.06 -30.39 18.46
CA VAL A 8 2.66 -29.76 17.29
C VAL A 8 1.65 -28.71 16.81
N LEU A 9 1.73 -27.51 17.40
CA LEU A 9 1.03 -26.31 16.97
C LEU A 9 1.86 -25.62 15.88
N VAL A 10 2.13 -26.38 14.80
CA VAL A 10 2.78 -25.90 13.58
C VAL A 10 1.71 -25.81 12.50
N GLY A 11 0.83 -24.83 12.67
CA GLY A 11 -0.20 -24.46 11.70
C GLY A 11 0.22 -23.21 10.94
N LEU A 12 1.18 -23.39 10.03
CA LEU A 12 1.38 -22.64 8.78
C LEU A 12 0.84 -21.18 8.72
N LEU A 13 1.73 -20.23 9.02
CA LEU A 13 1.70 -18.91 8.40
C LEU A 13 1.99 -19.06 6.89
N VAL A 14 0.96 -19.27 6.07
CA VAL A 14 1.05 -19.01 4.64
C VAL A 14 0.66 -17.56 4.41
N PRO A 15 1.60 -16.61 4.22
CA PRO A 15 1.25 -15.34 3.63
C PRO A 15 1.09 -15.61 2.13
N GLY A 16 -0.13 -15.74 1.61
CA GLY A 16 -0.30 -15.81 0.14
C GLY A 16 -1.47 -16.59 -0.43
N CYS A 17 -2.50 -16.93 0.33
CA CYS A 17 -3.80 -17.24 -0.28
C CYS A 17 -4.70 -16.03 -0.01
N SER A 18 -4.76 -15.08 -0.95
CA SER A 18 -5.78 -14.03 -0.94
C SER A 18 -7.14 -14.73 -0.83
N SER A 19 -7.81 -14.60 0.32
CA SER A 19 -9.13 -15.21 0.48
C SER A 19 -10.05 -14.60 -0.58
N PRO A 20 -10.76 -15.42 -1.38
CA PRO A 20 -11.72 -14.92 -2.35
C PRO A 20 -12.67 -13.90 -1.71
N ALA A 21 -13.11 -12.90 -2.46
CA ALA A 21 -14.26 -12.13 -2.02
C ALA A 21 -15.52 -12.97 -2.17
N TRP A 22 -16.30 -13.11 -1.09
CA TRP A 22 -17.49 -13.95 -1.09
C TRP A 22 -18.67 -13.28 -1.80
N ASP A 23 -18.75 -11.96 -1.72
CA ASP A 23 -19.73 -11.10 -2.38
C ASP A 23 -19.13 -9.70 -2.65
N ASP A 24 -19.92 -8.83 -3.29
CA ASP A 24 -19.47 -7.47 -3.63
C ASP A 24 -19.11 -6.65 -2.39
N HIS A 25 -19.79 -6.85 -1.27
CA HIS A 25 -19.53 -6.12 -0.03
C HIS A 25 -18.19 -6.51 0.60
N ASP A 26 -17.88 -7.81 0.66
CA ASP A 26 -16.56 -8.29 1.11
C ASP A 26 -15.42 -7.80 0.18
N TYR A 27 -15.69 -7.66 -1.12
CA TYR A 27 -14.72 -7.09 -2.06
C TYR A 27 -14.51 -5.59 -1.80
N GLU A 28 -15.58 -4.82 -1.58
CA GLU A 28 -15.54 -3.40 -1.22
C GLU A 28 -14.74 -3.15 0.06
N LEU A 29 -14.99 -3.92 1.12
CA LEU A 29 -14.25 -3.81 2.38
C LEU A 29 -12.76 -4.09 2.22
N LYS A 30 -12.39 -5.11 1.42
CA LYS A 30 -10.98 -5.39 1.11
C LYS A 30 -10.36 -4.25 0.31
N ALA A 31 -11.10 -3.66 -0.62
CA ALA A 31 -10.63 -2.51 -1.40
C ALA A 31 -10.42 -1.28 -0.51
N ALA A 32 -11.35 -0.97 0.39
CA ALA A 32 -11.22 0.11 1.36
C ALA A 32 -9.99 -0.08 2.27
N ALA A 33 -9.80 -1.28 2.81
CA ALA A 33 -8.62 -1.61 3.63
C ALA A 33 -7.30 -1.49 2.86
N SER A 34 -7.27 -1.92 1.59
CA SER A 34 -6.11 -1.74 0.73
C SER A 34 -5.84 -0.25 0.43
N ALA A 35 -6.89 0.55 0.20
CA ALA A 35 -6.77 1.99 0.01
C ALA A 35 -6.20 2.68 1.25
N GLU A 36 -6.68 2.33 2.45
CA GLU A 36 -6.16 2.81 3.73
C GLU A 36 -4.67 2.48 3.91
N ALA A 37 -4.27 1.24 3.61
CA ALA A 37 -2.89 0.79 3.75
C ALA A 37 -1.92 1.54 2.82
N VAL A 38 -2.30 1.72 1.54
CA VAL A 38 -1.52 2.51 0.59
C VAL A 38 -1.52 3.98 1.02
N GLY A 39 -2.68 4.52 1.42
CA GLY A 39 -2.84 5.92 1.84
C GLY A 39 -1.96 6.27 3.02
N SER A 40 -1.92 5.41 4.03
CA SER A 40 -1.06 5.53 5.21
C SER A 40 0.43 5.53 4.83
N THR A 41 0.82 4.67 3.88
CA THR A 41 2.20 4.62 3.38
C THR A 41 2.57 5.90 2.63
N VAL A 42 1.70 6.39 1.75
CA VAL A 42 1.87 7.65 1.01
C VAL A 42 2.01 8.83 1.96
N GLU A 43 1.19 8.89 3.01
CA GLU A 43 1.23 9.96 4.00
C GLU A 43 2.54 9.96 4.79
N ALA A 44 3.03 8.78 5.19
CA ALA A 44 4.34 8.66 5.83
C ALA A 44 5.47 9.19 4.94
N VAL A 45 5.46 8.85 3.64
CA VAL A 45 6.43 9.37 2.67
C VAL A 45 6.30 10.88 2.50
N ARG A 46 5.06 11.40 2.44
CA ARG A 46 4.79 12.83 2.32
C ARG A 46 5.40 13.62 3.47
N LEU A 47 5.20 13.14 4.70
CA LEU A 47 5.77 13.76 5.90
C LEU A 47 7.30 13.71 5.91
N ALA A 48 7.89 12.58 5.49
CA ALA A 48 9.34 12.42 5.42
C ALA A 48 9.98 13.37 4.40
N VAL A 49 9.40 13.47 3.20
CA VAL A 49 9.90 14.34 2.13
C VAL A 49 9.64 15.82 2.42
N GLY A 50 8.46 16.13 2.99
CA GLY A 50 8.07 17.49 3.38
C GLY A 50 8.86 18.07 4.55
N GLY A 51 9.63 17.25 5.28
CA GLY A 51 10.44 17.65 6.43
C GLY A 51 11.64 18.55 6.13
N GLY A 52 11.77 19.10 4.92
CA GLY A 52 12.73 20.17 4.59
C GLY A 52 14.21 19.76 4.68
N GLY A 53 14.54 18.51 4.32
CA GLY A 53 15.93 18.01 4.34
C GLY A 53 16.47 17.65 5.73
N ARG A 54 15.62 17.57 6.74
CA ARG A 54 16.00 17.14 8.10
C ARG A 54 16.41 15.67 8.20
N LEU A 55 15.97 14.84 7.26
CA LEU A 55 16.28 13.42 7.23
C LEU A 55 17.54 13.18 6.38
N THR A 56 18.38 12.26 6.84
CA THR A 56 19.60 11.89 6.10
C THR A 56 19.23 11.07 4.86
N ARG A 57 20.07 11.17 3.82
CA ARG A 57 19.91 10.39 2.58
C ARG A 57 19.84 8.87 2.82
N PRO A 58 20.67 8.25 3.69
CA PRO A 58 20.53 6.83 4.01
C PRO A 58 19.19 6.47 4.63
N TYR A 59 18.69 7.30 5.56
CA TYR A 59 17.38 7.06 6.17
C TYR A 59 16.25 7.15 5.15
N LEU A 60 16.25 8.21 4.32
CA LEU A 60 15.28 8.36 3.24
C LEU A 60 15.32 7.21 2.24
N THR A 61 16.52 6.68 1.94
CA THR A 61 16.67 5.54 1.02
C THR A 61 15.98 4.29 1.56
N VAL A 62 16.17 3.99 2.86
CA VAL A 62 15.52 2.83 3.50
C VAL A 62 14.02 3.04 3.58
N LEU A 63 13.57 4.22 4.05
CA LEU A 63 12.15 4.54 4.16
C LEU A 63 11.43 4.42 2.82
N LEU A 64 11.99 5.00 1.76
CA LEU A 64 11.40 4.96 0.42
C LEU A 64 11.45 3.57 -0.22
N THR A 65 12.48 2.77 0.09
CA THR A 65 12.55 1.36 -0.36
C THR A 65 11.41 0.56 0.27
N ASN A 66 11.28 0.63 1.60
CA ASN A 66 10.21 -0.06 2.33
C ASN A 66 8.82 0.42 1.90
N ALA A 67 8.65 1.72 1.67
CA ALA A 67 7.37 2.28 1.22
C ALA A 67 7.01 1.80 -0.19
N ALA A 68 7.96 1.75 -1.13
CA ALA A 68 7.72 1.23 -2.47
C ALA A 68 7.32 -0.26 -2.42
N GLU A 69 8.06 -1.07 -1.67
CA GLU A 69 7.76 -2.49 -1.47
C GLU A 69 6.40 -2.71 -0.81
N GLN A 70 6.03 -1.88 0.18
CA GLN A 70 4.74 -1.96 0.85
C GLN A 70 3.58 -1.63 -0.09
N VAL A 71 3.68 -0.55 -0.87
CA VAL A 71 2.64 -0.18 -1.84
C VAL A 71 2.48 -1.29 -2.89
N GLN A 72 3.59 -1.75 -3.46
CA GLN A 72 3.59 -2.84 -4.43
C GLN A 72 2.95 -4.11 -3.84
N SER A 73 3.34 -4.49 -2.63
CA SER A 73 2.80 -5.68 -1.95
C SER A 73 1.29 -5.58 -1.71
N VAL A 74 0.77 -4.40 -1.33
CA VAL A 74 -0.68 -4.21 -1.17
C VAL A 74 -1.41 -4.30 -2.50
N ASN A 75 -0.88 -3.67 -3.56
CA ASN A 75 -1.45 -3.76 -4.90
C ASN A 75 -1.47 -5.20 -5.42
N ASP A 76 -0.36 -5.94 -5.28
CA ASP A 76 -0.23 -7.33 -5.70
C ASP A 76 -1.21 -8.24 -4.94
N GLN A 77 -1.33 -8.06 -3.62
CA GLN A 77 -2.24 -8.83 -2.78
C GLN A 77 -3.70 -8.57 -3.13
N PHE A 78 -4.08 -7.29 -3.31
CA PHE A 78 -5.44 -6.93 -3.70
C PHE A 78 -5.76 -7.37 -5.13
N GLY A 79 -4.82 -7.21 -6.06
CA GLY A 79 -4.95 -7.63 -7.45
C GLY A 79 -5.14 -9.15 -7.62
N ALA A 80 -4.73 -9.95 -6.63
CA ALA A 80 -5.01 -11.38 -6.59
C ALA A 80 -6.44 -11.73 -6.12
N VAL A 81 -7.15 -10.79 -5.46
CA VAL A 81 -8.55 -10.99 -5.02
C VAL A 81 -9.46 -11.02 -6.24
N GLN A 82 -10.18 -12.13 -6.40
CA GLN A 82 -11.13 -12.30 -7.50
C GLN A 82 -12.39 -11.46 -7.27
N PRO A 83 -12.79 -10.58 -8.22
CA PRO A 83 -14.02 -9.82 -8.12
C PRO A 83 -15.25 -10.73 -8.37
N PRO A 84 -16.30 -10.68 -7.53
CA PRO A 84 -17.50 -11.50 -7.71
C PRO A 84 -18.46 -10.97 -8.78
N SER A 85 -18.34 -9.69 -9.18
CA SER A 85 -19.18 -9.06 -10.21
C SER A 85 -18.40 -8.11 -11.11
N LYS A 86 -19.06 -7.63 -12.18
CA LYS A 86 -18.53 -6.54 -13.02
C LYS A 86 -18.41 -5.20 -12.29
N GLY A 87 -19.26 -4.96 -11.29
CA GLY A 87 -19.17 -3.77 -10.44
C GLY A 87 -17.91 -3.81 -9.58
N ALA A 88 -17.65 -4.95 -8.94
CA ALA A 88 -16.44 -5.20 -8.18
C ALA A 88 -15.17 -5.11 -9.05
N GLU A 89 -15.19 -5.67 -10.26
CA GLU A 89 -14.06 -5.55 -11.21
C GLU A 89 -13.73 -4.07 -11.52
N ALA A 90 -14.74 -3.26 -11.79
CA ALA A 90 -14.55 -1.83 -12.04
C ALA A 90 -14.05 -1.07 -10.81
N LEU A 91 -14.52 -1.43 -9.62
CA LEU A 91 -14.05 -0.87 -8.35
C LEU A 91 -12.59 -1.21 -8.10
N GLY A 92 -12.22 -2.47 -8.27
CA GLY A 92 -10.84 -2.93 -8.12
C GLY A 92 -9.89 -2.25 -9.11
N GLY A 93 -10.33 -2.07 -10.36
CA GLY A 93 -9.58 -1.31 -11.37
C GLY A 93 -9.29 0.13 -10.95
N ARG A 94 -10.27 0.84 -10.37
CA ARG A 94 -10.06 2.20 -9.85
C ARG A 94 -9.05 2.25 -8.72
N LEU A 95 -9.14 1.32 -7.77
CA LEU A 95 -8.19 1.26 -6.66
C LEU A 95 -6.75 1.01 -7.16
N LEU A 96 -6.57 0.00 -8.02
CA LEU A 96 -5.27 -0.35 -8.56
C LEU A 96 -4.67 0.80 -9.39
N GLU A 97 -5.48 1.57 -10.12
CA GLU A 97 -5.00 2.76 -10.83
C GLU A 97 -4.46 3.84 -9.87
N ILE A 98 -5.12 4.06 -8.72
CA ILE A 98 -4.63 5.00 -7.69
C ILE A 98 -3.36 4.45 -7.04
N GLY A 99 -3.36 3.15 -6.71
CA GLY A 99 -2.22 2.43 -6.13
C GLY A 99 -0.98 2.47 -7.02
N ASP A 100 -1.12 2.23 -8.33
CA ASP A 100 -0.04 2.31 -9.32
C ASP A 100 0.58 3.71 -9.38
N ARG A 101 -0.25 4.76 -9.29
CA ARG A 101 0.25 6.13 -9.26
C ARG A 101 1.03 6.41 -7.98
N ALA A 102 0.55 5.90 -6.84
CA ALA A 102 1.28 5.99 -5.58
C ALA A 102 2.64 5.26 -5.65
N GLU A 103 2.67 4.03 -6.16
CA GLU A 103 3.90 3.26 -6.32
C GLU A 103 4.92 3.98 -7.20
N LYS A 104 4.48 4.51 -8.35
CA LYS A 104 5.33 5.28 -9.26
C LYS A 104 5.87 6.55 -8.61
N ALA A 105 5.04 7.27 -7.85
CA ALA A 105 5.47 8.47 -7.15
C ALA A 105 6.54 8.18 -6.08
N VAL A 106 6.33 7.15 -5.25
CA VAL A 106 7.30 6.72 -4.22
C VAL A 106 8.60 6.21 -4.87
N SER A 107 8.49 5.39 -5.91
CA SER A 107 9.64 4.86 -6.64
C SER A 107 10.47 5.95 -7.32
N LYS A 108 9.82 6.98 -7.89
CA LYS A 108 10.49 8.15 -8.45
C LYS A 108 11.32 8.87 -7.38
N LEU A 109 10.76 9.07 -6.19
CA LEU A 109 11.47 9.69 -5.07
C LEU A 109 12.66 8.84 -4.61
N LEU A 110 12.48 7.52 -4.55
CA LEU A 110 13.57 6.60 -4.23
C LEU A 110 14.73 6.74 -5.21
N VAL A 111 14.45 6.81 -6.52
CA VAL A 111 15.47 7.03 -7.56
C VAL A 111 16.19 8.37 -7.36
N GLN A 112 15.45 9.45 -7.07
CA GLN A 112 16.04 10.77 -6.81
C GLN A 112 16.98 10.74 -5.60
N VAL A 113 16.53 10.18 -4.47
CA VAL A 113 17.35 10.05 -3.25
C VAL A 113 18.56 9.13 -3.49
N ARG A 114 18.41 8.03 -4.24
CA ARG A 114 19.53 7.16 -4.62
C ARG A 114 20.53 7.85 -5.54
N ARG A 115 20.16 8.87 -6.29
CA ARG A 115 21.10 9.66 -7.11
C ARG A 115 21.75 10.79 -6.32
N ASP A 116 20.95 11.59 -5.64
CA ASP A 116 21.40 12.73 -4.85
C ASP A 116 20.39 13.07 -3.75
N ARG A 117 19.31 13.76 -4.11
CA ARG A 117 18.25 14.25 -3.23
C ARG A 117 16.94 14.39 -3.99
N VAL A 118 15.84 14.58 -3.26
CA VAL A 118 14.56 14.97 -3.86
C VAL A 118 14.73 16.36 -4.48
N GLU A 119 14.41 16.47 -5.77
CA GLU A 119 14.66 17.68 -6.58
C GLU A 119 13.78 18.85 -6.12
N ASP A 120 12.48 18.61 -5.95
CA ASP A 120 11.51 19.56 -5.42
C ASP A 120 10.65 18.87 -4.34
N PRO A 121 11.08 18.94 -3.06
CA PRO A 121 10.35 18.33 -1.95
C PRO A 121 8.94 18.89 -1.76
N ALA A 122 8.70 20.16 -2.10
CA ALA A 122 7.40 20.80 -1.94
C ALA A 122 6.41 20.36 -3.03
N ALA A 123 6.87 20.20 -4.27
CA ALA A 123 6.06 19.58 -5.33
C ALA A 123 5.76 18.10 -5.01
N ALA A 124 6.78 17.34 -4.58
CA ALA A 124 6.61 15.94 -4.20
C ALA A 124 5.59 15.78 -3.06
N ALA A 125 5.68 16.62 -2.01
CA ALA A 125 4.73 16.57 -0.91
C ALA A 125 3.29 16.92 -1.34
N ARG A 126 3.10 17.83 -2.30
CA ARG A 126 1.77 18.15 -2.87
C ARG A 126 1.22 17.02 -3.72
N GLU A 127 2.06 16.39 -4.55
CA GLU A 127 1.69 15.22 -5.36
C GLU A 127 1.23 14.07 -4.45
N LEU A 128 2.01 13.75 -3.42
CA LEU A 128 1.67 12.71 -2.44
C LEU A 128 0.41 13.09 -1.63
N ALA A 129 0.20 14.36 -1.29
CA ALA A 129 -1.03 14.81 -0.63
C ALA A 129 -2.27 14.51 -1.50
N GLY A 130 -2.22 14.80 -2.80
CA GLY A 130 -3.33 14.53 -3.72
C GLY A 130 -3.61 13.04 -3.90
N LEU A 131 -2.56 12.20 -3.89
CA LEU A 131 -2.72 10.74 -3.90
C LEU A 131 -3.31 10.22 -2.58
N GLY A 132 -2.83 10.71 -1.45
CA GLY A 132 -3.39 10.37 -0.13
C GLY A 132 -4.86 10.78 0.01
N GLU A 133 -5.24 11.95 -0.51
CA GLU A 133 -6.65 12.37 -0.54
C GLU A 133 -7.50 11.48 -1.46
N SER A 134 -6.97 11.07 -2.62
CA SER A 134 -7.67 10.15 -3.53
C SER A 134 -7.92 8.79 -2.87
N LEU A 135 -6.92 8.27 -2.15
CA LEU A 135 -7.02 7.00 -1.42
C LEU A 135 -7.99 7.09 -0.24
N ARG A 136 -7.91 8.17 0.54
CA ARG A 136 -8.86 8.40 1.64
C ARG A 136 -10.29 8.55 1.14
N ARG A 137 -10.50 9.30 0.05
CA ARG A 137 -11.84 9.41 -0.55
C ARG A 137 -12.36 8.06 -1.03
N PHE A 138 -11.50 7.23 -1.64
CA PHE A 138 -11.87 5.87 -2.03
C PHE A 138 -12.27 5.03 -0.81
N GLN A 139 -11.52 5.11 0.29
CA GLN A 139 -11.85 4.45 1.55
C GLN A 139 -13.21 4.94 2.09
N ASP A 140 -13.39 6.26 2.23
CA ASP A 140 -14.61 6.86 2.79
C ASP A 140 -15.88 6.51 1.97
N GLU A 141 -15.75 6.27 0.66
CA GLU A 141 -16.85 5.84 -0.22
C GLU A 141 -17.23 4.36 -0.06
N HIS A 142 -16.39 3.55 0.59
CA HIS A 142 -16.47 2.09 0.62
C HIS A 142 -16.29 1.47 2.03
N GLU A 143 -16.32 2.28 3.10
CA GLU A 143 -16.48 1.88 4.52
C GLU A 143 -17.94 1.71 4.92
#